data_AF-A0A2D6X1J7-F1
#
_entry.id   AF-A0A2D6X1J7-F1
#
_cell.length_a   1.000
_cell.length_b   1.000
_cell.length_c   1.000
_cell.angle_alpha   90.00
_cell.angle_beta   90.00
_cell.angle_gamma   90.00
#
_symmetry.space_group_name_H-M   'P 1'
#
loop_
_entity.id
_entity.type
_entity.pdbx_description
1 polymer ?
#
loop_
_entity_poly.entity_id
_entity_poly.type
_entity_poly.pdbx_seq_one_letter_code
_entity_poly.pdbx_strand_id
1 'polypeptide(L)'
;MARKTKKVDPLRQLLEGKRITKTVKTRRGSFEIEFPSPAALRQIEVRVAQMMAGSPAASFPEDTVRSFRVYATLDEVIVDSPEWWSNLESSEDCPDNALVGDLYRRYVRLYSDTQQALSTGKHDNGVGGGVAGSEDAAVGDDAFSGIAHGSEVSGT
;
A
#
# COMPACT_ATOMS: atom_id res chain seq x y z
N MET A 1 -24.60 -27.19 0.34
CA MET A 1 -23.68 -27.10 1.50
C MET A 1 -22.67 -26.00 1.23
N ALA A 2 -22.75 -24.88 1.94
CA ALA A 2 -21.82 -23.76 1.77
C ALA A 2 -20.49 -24.10 2.47
N ARG A 3 -19.41 -24.27 1.70
CA ARG A 3 -18.04 -24.34 2.24
C ARG A 3 -17.73 -22.97 2.83
N LYS A 4 -17.80 -22.82 4.15
CA LYS A 4 -17.20 -21.69 4.87
C LYS A 4 -15.69 -21.80 4.66
N THR A 5 -15.15 -21.02 3.71
CA THR A 5 -13.71 -20.78 3.58
C THR A 5 -13.23 -20.18 4.90
N LYS A 6 -12.44 -20.93 5.66
CA LYS A 6 -11.79 -20.44 6.88
C LYS A 6 -10.91 -19.25 6.48
N LYS A 7 -11.33 -18.04 6.83
CA LYS A 7 -10.50 -16.83 6.75
C LYS A 7 -9.27 -17.07 7.62
N VAL A 8 -8.09 -17.02 7.02
CA VAL A 8 -6.84 -17.37 7.68
C VAL A 8 -6.33 -16.12 8.40
N ASP A 9 -6.02 -16.27 9.67
CA ASP A 9 -5.51 -15.20 10.54
C ASP A 9 -4.16 -14.68 10.00
N PRO A 10 -4.00 -13.38 9.69
CA PRO A 10 -2.75 -12.79 9.22
C PRO A 10 -1.58 -13.02 10.18
N LEU A 11 -1.81 -13.03 11.50
CA LEU A 11 -0.75 -13.34 12.46
C LEU A 11 -0.28 -14.79 12.28
N ARG A 12 -1.22 -15.74 12.12
CA ARG A 12 -0.87 -17.14 11.82
C ARG A 12 -0.18 -17.27 10.48
N GLN A 13 -0.61 -16.55 9.46
CA GLN A 13 0.07 -16.56 8.16
C GLN A 13 1.53 -16.12 8.30
N LEU A 14 1.77 -15.00 8.98
CA LEU A 14 3.14 -14.49 9.19
C LEU A 14 3.98 -15.44 10.04
N LEU A 15 3.42 -16.03 11.11
CA LEU A 15 4.10 -17.02 11.94
C LEU A 15 4.39 -18.34 11.21
N GLU A 16 3.53 -18.72 10.26
CA GLU A 16 3.70 -19.87 9.39
C GLU A 16 4.62 -19.57 8.18
N GLY A 17 5.14 -18.34 8.06
CA GLY A 17 5.99 -17.90 6.95
C GLY A 17 5.24 -17.68 5.62
N LYS A 18 3.91 -17.59 5.66
CA LYS A 18 3.08 -17.27 4.49
C LYS A 18 3.07 -15.77 4.24
N ARG A 19 3.08 -15.41 2.96
CA ARG A 19 3.01 -14.03 2.49
C ARG A 19 1.56 -13.56 2.47
N ILE A 20 1.34 -12.33 2.91
CA ILE A 20 0.04 -11.67 2.80
C ILE A 20 0.07 -10.85 1.52
N THR A 21 -0.65 -11.30 0.50
CA THR A 21 -0.71 -10.61 -0.79
C THR A 21 -2.13 -10.15 -1.12
N LYS A 22 -2.21 -9.12 -1.97
CA LYS A 22 -3.46 -8.59 -2.49
C LYS A 22 -3.34 -8.36 -3.98
N THR A 23 -4.21 -9.01 -4.74
CA THR A 23 -4.33 -8.78 -6.17
C THR A 23 -5.11 -7.49 -6.45
N VAL A 24 -4.54 -6.61 -7.25
CA VAL A 24 -5.12 -5.34 -7.69
C VAL A 24 -5.33 -5.39 -9.20
N LYS A 25 -6.59 -5.38 -9.62
CA LYS A 25 -6.96 -5.30 -11.04
C LYS A 25 -7.15 -3.85 -11.45
N THR A 26 -6.46 -3.45 -12.51
CA THR A 26 -6.53 -2.12 -13.11
C THR A 26 -6.84 -2.24 -14.60
N ARG A 27 -7.11 -1.11 -15.27
CA ARG A 27 -7.25 -1.08 -16.74
C ARG A 27 -5.96 -1.45 -17.48
N ARG A 28 -4.80 -1.35 -16.81
CA ARG A 28 -3.47 -1.58 -17.38
C ARG A 28 -2.92 -2.99 -17.06
N GLY A 29 -3.69 -3.80 -16.33
CA GLY A 29 -3.32 -5.17 -15.98
C GLY A 29 -3.57 -5.50 -14.50
N SER A 30 -3.11 -6.68 -14.09
CA SER A 30 -3.22 -7.19 -12.72
C SER A 30 -1.87 -7.08 -12.02
N PHE A 31 -1.90 -6.62 -10.79
CA PHE A 31 -0.73 -6.50 -9.92
C PHE A 31 -0.95 -7.33 -8.66
N GLU A 32 0.10 -7.95 -8.13
CA GLU A 32 0.09 -8.55 -6.80
C GLU A 32 0.98 -7.72 -5.88
N ILE A 33 0.36 -7.19 -4.82
CA ILE A 33 1.02 -6.36 -3.82
C ILE A 33 1.18 -7.19 -2.55
N GLU A 34 2.40 -7.31 -2.05
CA GLU A 34 2.73 -8.03 -0.82
C GLU A 34 2.80 -7.06 0.38
N PHE A 35 2.35 -7.52 1.54
CA PHE A 35 2.61 -6.84 2.81
C PHE A 35 4.12 -6.95 3.15
N PRO A 36 4.81 -5.84 3.39
CA PRO A 36 6.26 -5.82 3.41
C PRO A 36 6.79 -6.51 4.67
N SER A 37 7.78 -7.36 4.48
CA SER A 37 8.61 -7.85 5.59
C SER A 37 9.47 -6.71 6.17
N PRO A 38 10.00 -6.85 7.41
CA PRO A 38 10.98 -5.88 7.93
C PRO A 38 12.21 -5.71 7.04
N ALA A 39 12.60 -6.76 6.30
CA ALA A 39 13.69 -6.68 5.33
C ALA A 39 13.31 -5.80 4.13
N ALA A 40 12.10 -5.98 3.57
CA ALA A 40 11.57 -5.14 2.50
C ALA A 40 11.47 -3.68 2.94
N LEU A 41 10.97 -3.39 4.16
CA LEU A 41 10.93 -2.02 4.69
C LEU A 41 12.32 -1.37 4.72
N ARG A 42 13.35 -2.14 5.08
CA ARG A 42 14.73 -1.64 5.04
C ARG A 42 15.20 -1.39 3.60
N GLN A 43 14.84 -2.25 2.65
CA GLN A 43 15.20 -2.04 1.24
C GLN A 43 14.53 -0.80 0.64
N ILE A 44 13.29 -0.51 1.02
CA ILE A 44 12.60 0.72 0.63
C ILE A 44 13.42 1.94 1.07
N GLU A 45 13.85 2.00 2.33
CA GLU A 45 14.68 3.12 2.82
C GLU A 45 16.04 3.21 2.13
N VAL A 46 16.65 2.07 1.78
CA VAL A 46 17.89 2.04 0.99
C VAL A 46 17.67 2.62 -0.41
N ARG A 47 16.59 2.23 -1.10
CA ARG A 47 16.23 2.77 -2.42
C ARG A 47 15.96 4.28 -2.36
N VAL A 48 15.23 4.75 -1.34
CA VAL A 48 15.01 6.20 -1.13
C VAL A 48 16.35 6.94 -0.97
N ALA A 49 17.28 6.39 -0.17
CA ALA A 49 18.60 6.98 0.00
C ALA A 49 19.43 6.98 -1.30
N GLN A 50 19.30 5.95 -2.13
CA GLN A 50 19.92 5.88 -3.46
C GLN A 50 19.35 6.94 -4.41
N MET A 51 18.03 7.11 -4.46
CA MET A 51 17.35 8.16 -5.24
C MET A 51 17.82 9.56 -4.82
N MET A 52 18.13 9.75 -3.53
CA MET A 52 18.67 11.01 -3.00
C MET A 52 20.18 11.16 -3.21
N ALA A 53 20.85 10.17 -3.82
CA ALA A 53 22.29 10.16 -4.08
C ALA A 53 23.16 10.51 -2.86
N GLY A 54 22.74 10.08 -1.66
CA GLY A 54 23.43 10.37 -0.40
C GLY A 54 23.28 11.80 0.12
N SER A 55 22.50 12.65 -0.55
CA SER A 55 22.20 14.00 -0.05
C SER A 55 21.16 13.96 1.08
N PRO A 56 21.22 14.85 2.08
CA PRO A 56 20.22 14.92 3.14
C PRO A 56 18.82 15.23 2.61
N ALA A 57 17.77 14.65 3.23
CA ALA A 57 16.37 14.87 2.84
C ALA A 57 15.97 16.35 2.82
N ALA A 58 16.54 17.15 3.72
CA ALA A 58 16.31 18.60 3.79
C ALA A 58 16.81 19.37 2.54
N SER A 59 17.60 18.74 1.69
CA SER A 59 18.09 19.32 0.43
C SER A 59 17.06 19.23 -0.70
N PHE A 60 15.97 18.49 -0.49
CA PHE A 60 14.92 18.25 -1.49
C PHE A 60 13.59 18.86 -1.03
N PRO A 61 12.74 19.30 -1.97
CA PRO A 61 11.36 19.60 -1.67
C PRO A 61 10.65 18.39 -1.05
N GLU A 62 9.75 18.64 -0.11
CA GLU A 62 9.01 17.58 0.59
C GLU A 62 8.24 16.67 -0.37
N ASP A 63 7.63 17.23 -1.40
CA ASP A 63 6.91 16.49 -2.44
C ASP A 63 7.81 15.54 -3.23
N THR A 64 9.07 15.93 -3.45
CA THR A 64 10.08 15.08 -4.12
C THR A 64 10.42 13.89 -3.23
N VAL A 65 10.72 14.13 -1.95
CA VAL A 65 11.03 13.06 -0.99
C VAL A 65 9.84 12.11 -0.85
N ARG A 66 8.61 12.65 -0.84
CA ARG A 66 7.39 11.85 -0.81
C ARG A 66 7.26 10.98 -2.06
N SER A 67 7.56 11.52 -3.24
CA SER A 67 7.52 10.77 -4.50
C SER A 67 8.54 9.64 -4.52
N PHE A 68 9.78 9.89 -4.09
CA PHE A 68 10.80 8.84 -3.94
C PHE A 68 10.33 7.69 -3.04
N ARG A 69 9.69 8.01 -1.91
CA ARG A 69 9.13 6.99 -1.03
C ARG A 69 8.02 6.18 -1.70
N VAL A 70 7.16 6.82 -2.49
CA VAL A 70 6.12 6.11 -3.25
C VAL A 70 6.75 5.13 -4.23
N TYR A 71 7.70 5.59 -5.04
CA TYR A 71 8.34 4.75 -6.06
C TYR A 71 9.11 3.59 -5.42
N ALA A 72 10.01 3.90 -4.48
CA ALA A 72 10.78 2.89 -3.77
C ALA A 72 9.90 1.86 -3.05
N THR A 73 8.74 2.27 -2.55
CA THR A 73 7.77 1.33 -1.95
C THR A 73 7.24 0.39 -3.02
N LEU A 74 6.70 0.91 -4.12
CA LEU A 74 6.08 0.10 -5.17
C LEU A 74 7.07 -0.87 -5.83
N ASP A 75 8.31 -0.46 -6.01
CA ASP A 75 9.38 -1.31 -6.56
C ASP A 75 9.69 -2.52 -5.68
N GLU A 76 9.41 -2.43 -4.39
CA GLU A 76 9.71 -3.50 -3.44
C GLU A 76 8.49 -4.38 -3.13
N VAL A 77 7.29 -3.80 -3.09
CA VAL A 77 6.08 -4.51 -2.64
C VAL A 77 5.27 -5.15 -3.77
N ILE A 78 5.49 -4.74 -5.02
CA ILE A 78 4.85 -5.39 -6.18
C ILE A 78 5.67 -6.65 -6.51
N VAL A 79 5.05 -7.82 -6.34
CA VAL A 79 5.71 -9.13 -6.51
C VAL A 79 5.30 -9.84 -7.79
N ASP A 80 4.15 -9.47 -8.36
CA ASP A 80 3.72 -9.88 -9.69
C ASP A 80 3.08 -8.69 -10.41
N SER A 81 3.33 -8.55 -11.70
CA SER A 81 2.91 -7.40 -12.49
C SER A 81 2.82 -7.73 -13.98
N PRO A 82 2.13 -6.89 -14.78
CA PRO A 82 2.14 -7.04 -16.22
C PRO A 82 3.55 -6.86 -16.79
N GLU A 83 3.86 -7.54 -17.90
CA GLU A 83 5.19 -7.54 -18.52
C GLU A 83 5.75 -6.12 -18.78
N TRP A 84 4.90 -5.19 -19.21
CA TRP A 84 5.32 -3.82 -19.46
C TRP A 84 5.79 -3.09 -18.19
N TRP A 85 5.25 -3.43 -17.01
CA TRP A 85 5.67 -2.86 -15.73
C TRP A 85 6.95 -3.54 -15.24
N SER A 86 7.05 -4.87 -15.36
CA SER A 86 8.26 -5.61 -14.96
C SER A 86 9.49 -5.25 -15.79
N ASN A 87 9.29 -4.67 -16.97
CA ASN A 87 10.37 -4.16 -17.83
C ASN A 87 10.84 -2.75 -17.47
N LEU A 88 10.18 -2.07 -16.52
CA LEU A 88 10.65 -0.79 -15.99
C LEU A 88 11.80 -1.03 -15.00
N GLU A 89 12.79 -0.14 -14.98
CA GLU A 89 13.84 -0.19 -13.96
C GLU A 89 13.30 0.28 -12.60
N SER A 90 12.42 1.28 -12.63
CA SER A 90 11.75 1.85 -11.47
C SER A 90 10.29 2.19 -11.79
N SER A 91 9.43 2.17 -10.78
CA SER A 91 8.07 2.72 -10.89
C SER A 91 8.04 4.23 -11.14
N GLU A 92 9.16 4.93 -10.92
CA GLU A 92 9.37 6.32 -11.36
C GLU A 92 9.28 6.46 -12.89
N ASP A 93 9.69 5.43 -13.64
CA ASP A 93 9.67 5.44 -15.11
C ASP A 93 8.27 5.23 -15.68
N CYS A 94 7.27 4.98 -14.83
CA CYS A 94 5.90 4.82 -15.27
C CYS A 94 5.30 6.18 -15.68
N PRO A 95 4.88 6.36 -16.95
CA PRO A 95 4.32 7.64 -17.39
C PRO A 95 2.91 7.92 -16.82
N ASP A 96 2.26 6.91 -16.22
CA ASP A 96 0.91 7.00 -15.68
C ASP A 96 0.94 7.24 -14.16
N ASN A 97 1.16 8.49 -13.76
CA ASN A 97 1.19 8.91 -12.35
C ASN A 97 -0.11 8.57 -11.59
N ALA A 98 -1.25 8.52 -12.30
CA ALA A 98 -2.52 8.17 -11.68
C ALA A 98 -2.57 6.68 -11.30
N LEU A 99 -2.00 5.80 -12.14
CA LEU A 99 -1.82 4.39 -11.83
C LEU A 99 -0.89 4.19 -10.63
N VAL A 100 0.28 4.84 -10.62
CA VAL A 100 1.23 4.79 -9.50
C VAL A 100 0.51 5.19 -8.19
N GLY A 101 -0.23 6.30 -8.23
CA GLY A 101 -1.02 6.76 -7.10
C GLY A 101 -2.09 5.77 -6.65
N ASP A 102 -2.81 5.12 -7.56
CA ASP A 102 -3.80 4.08 -7.20
C ASP A 102 -3.13 2.87 -6.54
N LEU A 103 -2.05 2.35 -7.14
CA LEU A 103 -1.31 1.21 -6.60
C LEU A 103 -0.78 1.51 -5.19
N TYR A 104 -0.20 2.69 -4.98
CA TYR A 104 0.29 3.09 -3.66
C TYR A 104 -0.83 3.21 -2.64
N ARG A 105 -1.99 3.78 -3.00
CA ARG A 105 -3.16 3.81 -2.11
C ARG A 105 -3.66 2.41 -1.76
N ARG A 106 -3.64 1.48 -2.72
CA ARG A 106 -4.05 0.08 -2.50
C ARG A 106 -3.09 -0.62 -1.53
N TYR A 107 -1.80 -0.35 -1.67
CA TYR A 107 -0.77 -0.78 -0.73
C TYR A 107 -1.01 -0.21 0.68
N VAL A 108 -1.19 1.11 0.82
CA VAL A 108 -1.43 1.74 2.14
C VAL A 108 -2.64 1.14 2.83
N ARG A 109 -3.72 0.86 2.09
CA ARG A 109 -4.90 0.16 2.63
C ARG A 109 -4.54 -1.25 3.10
N LEU A 110 -3.85 -2.04 2.28
CA LEU A 110 -3.38 -3.38 2.68
C LEU A 110 -2.55 -3.33 3.97
N TYR A 111 -1.62 -2.38 4.06
CA TYR A 111 -0.76 -2.20 5.22
C TYR A 111 -1.58 -1.86 6.47
N SER A 112 -2.45 -0.85 6.40
CA SER A 112 -3.30 -0.43 7.52
C SER A 112 -4.25 -1.52 7.98
N ASP A 113 -4.93 -2.19 7.05
CA ASP A 113 -5.87 -3.29 7.36
C ASP A 113 -5.14 -4.45 8.08
N THR A 114 -3.94 -4.79 7.60
CA THR A 114 -3.12 -5.85 8.20
C THR A 114 -2.63 -5.46 9.58
N GLN A 115 -2.12 -4.25 9.77
CA GLN A 115 -1.67 -3.75 11.08
C GLN A 115 -2.83 -3.66 12.08
N GLN A 116 -4.01 -3.24 11.65
CA GLN A 116 -5.20 -3.21 12.49
C GLN A 116 -5.63 -4.62 12.91
N ALA A 117 -5.60 -5.59 12.00
CA ALA A 117 -5.89 -6.99 12.31
C ALA A 117 -4.90 -7.58 13.32
N LEU A 118 -3.61 -7.23 13.19
CA LEU A 118 -2.56 -7.67 14.11
C LEU A 118 -2.70 -7.05 15.52
N SER A 119 -3.05 -5.76 15.60
CA SER A 119 -3.12 -5.02 16.87
C SER A 119 -4.37 -5.29 17.69
N THR A 120 -5.53 -5.49 17.06
CA THR A 120 -6.81 -5.62 17.77
C THR A 120 -7.11 -7.06 18.21
N GLY A 121 -6.41 -8.07 17.66
CA GLY A 121 -6.74 -9.49 17.85
C GLY A 121 -8.18 -9.87 17.44
N LYS A 122 -8.94 -8.91 16.92
CA LYS A 122 -10.34 -9.02 16.47
C LYS A 122 -10.35 -8.92 14.96
N HIS A 123 -10.53 -10.08 14.34
CA HIS A 123 -10.71 -10.22 12.90
C HIS A 123 -12.09 -9.71 12.49
N ASP A 124 -12.24 -8.39 12.36
CA ASP A 124 -13.45 -7.81 11.79
C ASP A 124 -13.51 -8.04 10.27
N ASN A 125 -14.71 -8.36 9.82
CA ASN A 125 -15.03 -8.99 8.55
C ASN A 125 -14.87 -8.06 7.33
N GLY A 126 -13.64 -7.72 6.94
CA GLY A 126 -13.42 -6.78 5.83
C GLY A 126 -12.39 -7.13 4.76
N VAL A 127 -11.45 -8.06 5.01
CA VAL A 127 -10.43 -8.38 3.99
C VAL A 127 -10.89 -9.59 3.20
N GLY A 128 -11.64 -9.32 2.13
CA GLY A 128 -11.90 -10.25 1.05
C GLY A 128 -10.60 -10.62 0.35
N GLY A 129 -9.90 -11.62 0.87
CA GLY A 129 -9.06 -12.49 0.06
C GLY A 129 -9.98 -13.30 -0.86
N GLY A 130 -10.20 -12.82 -2.09
CA GLY A 130 -10.78 -13.58 -3.19
C GLY A 130 -9.84 -13.44 -4.38
N VAL A 131 -9.25 -14.51 -4.90
CA VAL A 131 -9.91 -15.43 -5.84
C VAL A 131 -11.09 -14.76 -6.54
N ALA A 132 -10.90 -14.50 -7.84
CA ALA A 132 -11.77 -13.72 -8.71
C ALA A 132 -13.28 -14.00 -8.50
N GLY A 133 -14.02 -12.95 -8.18
CA GLY A 133 -15.48 -12.92 -8.17
C GLY A 133 -15.94 -11.47 -8.18
N SER A 134 -16.68 -11.11 -9.23
CA SER A 134 -17.29 -9.80 -9.45
C SER A 134 -18.29 -9.47 -8.34
N GLU A 135 -18.35 -8.20 -7.90
CA GLU A 135 -19.60 -7.45 -7.64
C GLU A 135 -19.32 -6.03 -7.11
N ASP A 136 -20.04 -5.07 -7.70
CA ASP A 136 -20.07 -3.65 -7.38
C ASP A 136 -20.50 -3.39 -5.94
N ALA A 137 -19.84 -2.42 -5.27
CA ALA A 137 -20.37 -1.81 -4.06
C ALA A 137 -20.15 -0.30 -4.09
N ALA A 138 -21.28 0.42 -4.04
CA ALA A 138 -21.40 1.87 -4.08
C ALA A 138 -20.67 2.57 -2.94
N VAL A 139 -20.06 3.71 -3.26
CA VAL A 139 -19.28 4.56 -2.35
C VAL A 139 -20.25 5.42 -1.54
N GLY A 140 -20.34 5.18 -0.23
CA GLY A 140 -21.00 6.08 0.71
C GLY A 140 -20.12 7.27 1.01
N ASP A 141 -20.61 8.45 0.66
CA ASP A 141 -20.00 9.77 0.81
C ASP A 141 -20.25 10.26 2.24
N ASP A 142 -19.34 10.01 3.20
CA ASP A 142 -19.40 10.66 4.54
C ASP A 142 -18.17 10.40 5.47
N ALA A 143 -16.98 10.14 4.93
CA ALA A 143 -15.81 9.77 5.77
C ALA A 143 -14.87 10.93 6.15
N PHE A 144 -15.25 12.21 5.94
CA PHE A 144 -14.33 13.35 6.14
C PHE A 144 -14.89 14.56 6.90
N SER A 145 -15.85 14.36 7.81
CA SER A 145 -16.24 15.43 8.77
C SER A 145 -15.64 15.17 10.15
N GLY A 146 -14.39 15.60 10.39
CA GLY A 146 -13.79 15.40 11.71
C GLY A 146 -12.48 16.09 12.04
N ILE A 147 -11.93 16.96 11.18
CA ILE A 147 -10.72 17.73 11.53
C ILE A 147 -10.96 19.20 11.20
N ALA A 148 -11.51 19.93 12.16
CA ALA A 148 -11.29 21.36 12.28
C ALA A 148 -10.40 21.59 13.50
N HIS A 149 -9.16 21.98 13.23
CA HIS A 149 -8.18 22.40 14.23
C HIS A 149 -8.66 23.66 14.95
N GLY A 150 -8.47 23.67 16.27
CA GLY A 150 -8.49 24.88 17.05
C GLY A 150 -7.28 25.74 16.72
N SER A 151 -7.53 27.01 16.43
CA SER A 151 -6.57 28.09 16.60
C SER A 151 -7.34 29.40 16.69
N GLU A 152 -7.36 30.01 17.87
CA GLU A 152 -7.45 31.46 17.95
C GLU A 152 -6.56 31.95 19.09
N VAL A 153 -5.42 32.51 18.71
CA VAL A 153 -4.66 33.49 19.49
C VAL A 153 -4.98 34.83 18.86
N SER A 154 -5.51 35.77 19.62
CA SER A 154 -5.35 37.20 19.36
C SER A 154 -5.47 37.96 20.68
N GLY A 155 -4.43 38.73 21.01
CA GLY A 155 -4.41 39.61 22.16
C GLY A 155 -5.17 40.91 21.92
N THR A 156 -5.61 41.51 23.03
CA THR A 156 -5.38 42.90 23.47
C THR A 156 -5.61 42.94 24.97
#